data_AF-A0A7S2MBZ3-F1
#
_entry.id   AF-A0A7S2MBZ3-F1
#
_cell.length_a   1.000
_cell.length_b   1.000
_cell.length_c   1.000
_cell.angle_alpha   90.00
_cell.angle_beta   90.00
_cell.angle_gamma   90.00
#
_symmetry.space_group_name_H-M   'P 1'
#
loop_
_entity.id
_entity.type
_entity.pdbx_description
1 polymer ?
#
loop_
_entity_poly.entity_id
_entity_poly.type
_entity_poly.pdbx_seq_one_letter_code
_entity_poly.pdbx_strand_id
1 'polypeptide(L)'
;ILCVLQDTIDPINDEALARFVVGSHVRSHPDAEPPEQEDVSTSDAIPQDLLQKYILYARKNVRPQLEGIDEDKIAQLYADLRRESAKCGGVPIAVRHIESVMRMAEAHAKMHLRDHVREDDVNTAIRVMLDSFIQAQKFSVRKSMQRQFEPYLSQNRDYNELLLHALQVLTKDAQTYHQLRTGNREQLPDSLEVHVEDLEGRAREYKVYDLSDFYKSASFSDNGFELDEERKVIIRRF
;
A
#
# COMPACT_ATOMS: atom_id res chain seq x y z
N ILE A 1 -10.02 16.60 -4.17
CA ILE A 1 -9.10 15.88 -3.27
C ILE A 1 -8.28 16.92 -2.53
N LEU A 2 -8.15 16.79 -1.21
CA LEU A 2 -7.31 17.63 -0.35
C LEU A 2 -6.12 16.80 0.12
N CYS A 3 -4.92 17.12 -0.33
CA CYS A 3 -3.69 16.46 0.10
C CYS A 3 -2.96 17.39 1.06
N VAL A 4 -2.64 16.87 2.26
CA VAL A 4 -1.87 17.61 3.25
C VAL A 4 -0.46 17.03 3.25
N LEU A 5 0.52 17.84 2.86
CA LEU A 5 1.92 17.46 2.97
C LEU A 5 2.35 17.76 4.42
N GLN A 6 2.77 16.72 5.14
CA GLN A 6 3.31 16.85 6.49
C GLN A 6 4.78 16.44 6.46
N ASP A 7 5.63 17.30 7.00
CA ASP A 7 7.03 16.99 7.21
C ASP A 7 7.21 16.38 8.60
N THR A 8 7.84 15.22 8.67
CA THR A 8 8.11 14.48 9.91
C THR A 8 9.56 14.03 9.89
N ILE A 9 10.28 14.34 10.96
CA ILE A 9 11.69 13.94 11.10
C ILE A 9 11.74 12.42 11.21
N ASP A 10 12.33 11.77 10.21
CA ASP A 10 12.57 10.33 10.18
C ASP A 10 13.98 10.08 9.61
N PRO A 11 14.94 9.65 10.45
CA PRO A 11 16.34 9.57 10.06
C PRO A 11 16.58 8.61 8.89
N ILE A 12 15.74 7.59 8.71
CA ILE A 12 15.89 6.61 7.63
C ILE A 12 15.43 7.21 6.30
N ASN A 13 14.25 7.84 6.30
CA ASN A 13 13.71 8.49 5.11
C ASN A 13 14.54 9.72 4.71
N ASP A 14 15.07 10.46 5.68
CA ASP A 14 15.95 11.61 5.45
C ASP A 14 17.27 11.18 4.79
N GLU A 15 17.87 10.08 5.25
CA GLU A 15 19.09 9.53 4.64
C GLU A 15 18.82 9.03 3.20
N ALA A 16 17.70 8.32 2.99
CA ALA A 16 17.30 7.85 1.67
C ALA A 16 17.07 9.00 0.69
N LEU A 17 16.35 10.06 1.13
CA LEU A 17 16.10 11.26 0.35
C LEU A 17 17.41 11.99 0.03
N ALA A 18 18.31 12.14 1.00
CA ALA A 18 19.60 12.78 0.81
C ALA A 18 20.45 12.04 -0.23
N ARG A 19 20.55 10.71 -0.12
CA ARG A 19 21.26 9.88 -1.11
C ARG A 19 20.66 10.02 -2.51
N PHE A 20 19.33 10.02 -2.62
CA PHE A 20 18.63 10.20 -3.89
C PHE A 20 18.92 11.56 -4.54
N VAL A 21 18.84 12.65 -3.76
CA VAL A 21 19.10 14.01 -4.25
C VAL A 21 20.54 14.17 -4.70
N VAL A 22 21.51 13.69 -3.90
CA VAL A 22 22.94 13.74 -4.27
C VAL A 22 23.20 12.92 -5.54
N GLY A 23 22.68 11.70 -5.62
CA GLY A 23 22.81 10.85 -6.80
C GLY A 23 22.17 11.45 -8.05
N SER A 24 21.05 12.16 -7.92
CA SER A 24 20.40 12.88 -9.03
C SER A 24 21.25 14.04 -9.54
N HIS A 25 21.85 14.83 -8.63
CA HIS A 25 22.72 15.95 -9.00
C HIS A 25 24.00 15.49 -9.71
N VAL A 26 24.61 14.40 -9.25
CA VAL A 26 25.80 13.82 -9.90
C VAL A 26 25.46 13.36 -11.33
N ARG A 27 24.32 12.70 -11.53
CA ARG A 27 23.85 12.22 -12.84
C ARG A 27 23.45 13.33 -13.81
N SER A 28 23.03 14.48 -13.29
CA SER A 28 22.56 15.60 -14.11
C SER A 28 23.70 16.52 -14.58
N HIS A 29 24.96 16.21 -14.25
CA HIS A 29 26.10 17.01 -14.69
C HIS A 29 26.39 16.76 -16.19
N PRO A 30 26.71 17.79 -17.00
CA PRO A 30 26.95 17.64 -18.44
C PRO A 30 28.10 16.68 -18.79
N ASP A 31 29.11 16.62 -17.92
CA ASP A 31 30.30 15.76 -18.07
C ASP A 31 30.17 14.41 -17.37
N ALA A 32 29.01 14.08 -16.80
CA ALA A 32 28.80 12.77 -16.18
C ALA A 32 28.69 11.69 -17.26
N GLU A 33 29.44 10.60 -17.09
CA GLU A 33 29.29 9.41 -17.92
C GLU A 33 27.90 8.80 -17.70
N PRO A 34 27.20 8.36 -18.77
CA PRO A 34 25.92 7.71 -18.62
C PRO A 34 26.08 6.49 -17.70
N PRO A 35 25.20 6.32 -16.70
CA PRO A 35 25.37 5.27 -15.71
C PRO A 35 25.34 3.89 -16.37
N GLU A 36 26.32 3.04 -16.03
CA GLU A 36 26.43 1.66 -16.54
C GLU A 36 25.35 0.71 -15.98
N GLN A 37 24.60 1.14 -14.97
CA GLN A 37 23.54 0.35 -14.34
C GLN A 37 22.31 1.22 -14.09
N GLU A 38 21.20 0.86 -14.73
CA GLU A 38 19.86 1.32 -14.33
C GLU A 38 19.62 0.85 -12.89
N ASP A 39 19.31 1.78 -11.98
CA ASP A 39 18.97 1.46 -10.60
C ASP A 39 17.89 0.37 -10.57
N VAL A 40 18.11 -0.70 -9.81
CA VAL A 40 17.27 -1.90 -9.70
C VAL A 40 15.82 -1.59 -9.24
N SER A 41 15.52 -0.35 -8.84
CA SER A 41 14.18 0.11 -8.46
C SER A 41 13.30 0.59 -9.62
N THR A 42 13.81 0.70 -10.85
CA THR A 42 13.01 1.09 -12.03
C THR A 42 12.48 -0.10 -12.84
N SER A 43 12.75 -1.34 -12.44
CA SER A 43 12.33 -2.54 -13.20
C SER A 43 10.81 -2.66 -13.39
N ASP A 44 10.01 -2.13 -12.45
CA ASP A 44 8.55 -2.07 -12.55
C ASP A 44 8.01 -0.73 -13.09
N ALA A 45 8.87 0.22 -13.46
CA ALA A 45 8.44 1.53 -13.92
C ALA A 45 7.94 1.48 -15.37
N ILE A 46 6.69 1.90 -15.58
CA ILE A 46 6.10 2.00 -16.93
C ILE A 46 6.89 3.05 -17.75
N PRO A 47 7.39 2.70 -18.95
CA PRO A 47 8.08 3.65 -19.82
C PRO A 47 7.22 4.87 -20.14
N GLN A 48 7.83 6.06 -20.15
CA GLN A 48 7.11 7.33 -20.27
C GLN A 48 6.33 7.46 -21.59
N ASP A 49 6.84 6.92 -22.70
CA ASP A 49 6.16 6.92 -24.00
C ASP A 49 4.89 6.04 -23.99
N LEU A 50 4.96 4.88 -23.33
CA LEU A 50 3.81 3.98 -23.19
C LEU A 50 2.72 4.64 -22.33
N LEU A 51 3.09 5.24 -21.20
CA LEU A 51 2.15 5.92 -20.31
C LEU A 51 1.41 7.07 -21.02
N GLN A 52 2.11 7.88 -21.83
CA GLN A 52 1.49 8.94 -22.61
C GLN A 52 0.45 8.41 -23.61
N LYS A 53 0.81 7.37 -24.37
CA LYS A 53 -0.10 6.71 -25.32
C LYS A 53 -1.29 6.10 -24.60
N TYR A 54 -1.08 5.49 -23.44
CA TYR A 54 -2.12 4.90 -22.62
C TYR A 54 -3.15 5.94 -22.15
N ILE A 55 -2.69 7.07 -21.59
CA ILE A 55 -3.57 8.15 -21.15
C ILE A 55 -4.35 8.74 -22.32
N LEU A 56 -3.72 8.94 -23.47
CA LEU A 56 -4.37 9.45 -24.68
C LEU A 56 -5.48 8.50 -25.16
N TYR A 57 -5.18 7.20 -25.22
CA TYR A 57 -6.13 6.17 -25.61
C TYR A 57 -7.32 6.10 -24.65
N ALA A 58 -7.05 5.99 -23.34
CA ALA A 58 -8.09 5.93 -22.31
C ALA A 58 -9.00 7.17 -22.38
N ARG A 59 -8.43 8.37 -22.55
CA ARG A 59 -9.20 9.61 -22.65
C ARG A 59 -10.14 9.65 -23.84
N LYS A 60 -9.72 9.13 -25.00
CA LYS A 60 -10.46 9.20 -26.26
C LYS A 60 -11.53 8.11 -26.36
N ASN A 61 -11.19 6.89 -25.94
CA ASN A 61 -11.98 5.70 -26.28
C ASN A 61 -12.88 5.22 -25.13
N VAL A 62 -12.55 5.51 -23.87
CA VAL A 62 -13.25 4.95 -22.70
C VAL A 62 -14.09 6.02 -22.00
N ARG A 63 -15.37 5.73 -21.84
CA ARG A 63 -16.37 6.57 -21.17
C ARG A 63 -17.19 5.68 -20.23
N PRO A 64 -16.69 5.45 -19.00
CA PRO A 64 -17.31 4.51 -18.09
C PRO A 64 -18.70 4.98 -17.69
N GLN A 65 -19.62 4.03 -17.57
CA GLN A 65 -20.99 4.24 -17.14
C GLN A 65 -21.20 3.70 -15.73
N LEU A 66 -22.06 4.39 -14.98
CA LEU A 66 -22.46 4.04 -13.63
C LEU A 66 -23.68 3.12 -13.72
N GLU A 67 -23.47 1.80 -13.71
CA GLU A 67 -24.55 0.81 -13.74
C GLU A 67 -24.44 -0.11 -12.52
N GLY A 68 -25.56 -0.40 -11.86
CA GLY A 68 -25.63 -1.39 -10.78
C GLY A 68 -24.85 -1.01 -9.51
N ILE A 69 -24.69 0.29 -9.24
CA ILE A 69 -24.01 0.77 -8.03
C ILE A 69 -24.97 0.70 -6.84
N ASP A 70 -24.44 0.29 -5.69
CA ASP A 70 -25.15 0.33 -4.42
C ASP A 70 -25.35 1.79 -3.95
N GLU A 71 -26.47 2.38 -4.35
CA GLU A 71 -26.87 3.74 -3.95
C GLU A 71 -27.06 3.85 -2.43
N ASP A 72 -27.54 2.79 -1.78
CA ASP A 72 -27.81 2.76 -0.35
C ASP A 72 -26.52 2.86 0.44
N LYS A 73 -25.47 2.16 0.01
CA LYS A 73 -24.13 2.22 0.62
C LYS A 73 -23.56 3.64 0.61
N ILE A 74 -23.67 4.33 -0.51
CA ILE A 74 -23.18 5.73 -0.65
C ILE A 74 -24.01 6.68 0.22
N ALA A 75 -25.33 6.49 0.25
CA ALA A 75 -26.23 7.29 1.07
C ALA A 75 -25.95 7.11 2.57
N GLN A 76 -25.73 5.88 3.03
CA GLN A 76 -25.36 5.57 4.41
C GLN A 76 -24.02 6.20 4.78
N LEU A 77 -22.99 6.02 3.95
CA LEU A 77 -21.68 6.64 4.14
C LEU A 77 -21.79 8.16 4.30
N TYR A 78 -22.57 8.81 3.42
CA TYR A 78 -22.76 10.25 3.49
C TYR A 78 -23.47 10.70 4.78
N ALA A 79 -24.51 9.99 5.19
CA ALA A 79 -25.25 10.28 6.41
C ALA A 79 -24.34 10.18 7.65
N ASP A 80 -23.53 9.12 7.72
CA ASP A 80 -22.60 8.92 8.82
C ASP A 80 -21.48 9.96 8.83
N LEU A 81 -20.88 10.26 7.67
CA LEU A 81 -19.84 11.28 7.59
C LEU A 81 -20.37 12.67 7.95
N ARG A 82 -21.62 12.98 7.56
CA ARG A 82 -22.28 14.24 7.92
C ARG A 82 -22.58 14.32 9.41
N ARG A 83 -23.00 13.21 10.03
CA ARG A 83 -23.22 13.13 11.48
C ARG A 83 -21.91 13.35 12.26
N GLU A 84 -20.83 12.70 11.86
CA GLU A 84 -19.55 12.80 12.57
C GLU A 84 -18.83 14.13 12.36
N SER A 85 -18.87 14.67 11.14
CA SER A 85 -18.31 16.00 10.87
C SER A 85 -19.03 17.09 11.67
N ALA A 86 -20.35 16.97 11.88
CA ALA A 86 -21.12 17.88 12.72
C ALA A 86 -20.75 17.79 14.22
N LYS A 87 -20.52 16.58 14.75
CA LYS A 87 -20.12 16.38 16.15
C LYS A 87 -18.73 16.95 16.46
N CYS A 88 -17.81 16.81 15.53
CA CYS A 88 -16.39 17.07 15.76
C CYS A 88 -15.96 18.53 15.53
N GLY A 89 -16.87 19.41 15.08
CA GLY A 89 -16.55 20.82 14.81
C GLY A 89 -15.49 21.01 13.71
N GLY A 90 -15.49 20.12 12.72
CA GLY A 90 -14.61 20.13 11.55
C GLY A 90 -15.24 20.78 10.32
N VAL A 91 -14.56 20.71 9.18
CA VAL A 91 -15.13 21.17 7.89
C VAL A 91 -16.33 20.27 7.54
N PRO A 92 -17.54 20.83 7.36
CA PRO A 92 -18.74 20.02 7.10
C PRO A 92 -18.68 19.38 5.71
N ILE A 93 -19.18 18.14 5.60
CA ILE A 93 -19.32 17.49 4.30
C ILE A 93 -20.54 18.01 3.53
N ALA A 94 -20.31 18.42 2.29
CA ALA A 94 -21.32 18.79 1.30
C ALA A 94 -21.50 17.72 0.21
N VAL A 95 -22.58 17.81 -0.57
CA VAL A 95 -22.94 16.90 -1.67
C VAL A 95 -21.82 16.77 -2.72
N ARG A 96 -21.07 17.85 -2.96
CA ARG A 96 -19.90 17.87 -3.87
C ARG A 96 -18.86 16.78 -3.58
N HIS A 97 -18.76 16.32 -2.34
CA HIS A 97 -17.78 15.27 -2.01
C HIS A 97 -18.27 13.89 -2.46
N ILE A 98 -19.59 13.64 -2.49
CA ILE A 98 -20.16 12.43 -3.09
C ILE A 98 -19.96 12.46 -4.60
N GLU A 99 -20.22 13.60 -5.25
CA GLU A 99 -19.92 13.76 -6.69
C GLU A 99 -18.43 13.50 -6.98
N SER A 100 -17.55 13.89 -6.06
CA SER A 100 -16.12 13.61 -6.19
C SER A 100 -15.82 12.11 -6.11
N VAL A 101 -16.50 11.36 -5.23
CA VAL A 101 -16.38 9.90 -5.14
C VAL A 101 -16.81 9.26 -6.46
N MET A 102 -17.94 9.66 -7.03
CA MET A 102 -18.43 9.11 -8.30
C MET A 102 -17.44 9.37 -9.45
N ARG A 103 -16.90 10.60 -9.55
CA ARG A 103 -15.87 10.92 -10.56
C ARG A 103 -14.57 10.15 -10.36
N MET A 104 -14.18 9.86 -9.11
CA MET A 104 -13.00 9.04 -8.82
C MET A 104 -13.22 7.58 -9.19
N ALA A 105 -14.43 7.04 -8.98
CA ALA A 105 -14.78 5.68 -9.38
C ALA A 105 -14.77 5.53 -10.91
N GLU A 106 -15.34 6.49 -11.64
CA GLU A 106 -15.24 6.57 -13.11
C GLU A 106 -13.78 6.68 -13.57
N ALA A 107 -12.97 7.52 -12.91
CA ALA A 107 -11.55 7.64 -13.23
C ALA A 107 -10.81 6.31 -13.01
N HIS A 108 -11.14 5.55 -11.96
CA HIS A 108 -10.55 4.25 -11.67
C HIS A 108 -10.93 3.19 -12.71
N ALA A 109 -12.20 3.13 -13.12
CA ALA A 109 -12.65 2.28 -14.21
C ALA A 109 -11.94 2.64 -15.53
N LYS A 110 -11.77 3.95 -15.78
CA LYS A 110 -11.05 4.48 -16.96
C LYS A 110 -9.57 4.10 -16.97
N MET A 111 -8.91 4.09 -15.80
CA MET A 111 -7.54 3.61 -15.66
C MET A 111 -7.41 2.11 -15.99
N HIS A 112 -8.47 1.32 -15.84
CA HIS A 112 -8.52 -0.09 -16.23
C HIS A 112 -9.08 -0.32 -17.64
N LEU A 113 -9.32 0.74 -18.41
CA LEU A 113 -9.99 0.70 -19.72
C LEU A 113 -11.36 -0.01 -19.69
N ARG A 114 -12.07 0.07 -18.56
CA ARG A 114 -13.41 -0.52 -18.40
C ARG A 114 -14.48 0.50 -18.76
N ASP A 115 -15.53 0.03 -19.42
CA ASP A 115 -16.70 0.84 -19.78
C ASP A 115 -17.78 0.88 -18.69
N HIS A 116 -17.63 0.08 -17.63
CA HIS A 116 -18.56 0.04 -16.50
C HIS A 116 -17.80 0.14 -15.18
N VAL A 117 -18.35 0.89 -14.23
CA VAL A 117 -17.82 1.03 -12.87
C VAL A 117 -18.21 -0.19 -12.04
N ARG A 118 -17.25 -0.77 -11.32
CA ARG A 118 -17.48 -1.89 -10.37
C ARG A 118 -17.54 -1.40 -8.93
N GLU A 119 -18.02 -2.25 -8.04
CA GLU A 119 -18.04 -1.95 -6.60
C GLU A 119 -16.63 -1.70 -6.04
N ASP A 120 -15.61 -2.41 -6.54
CA ASP A 120 -14.20 -2.22 -6.15
C ASP A 120 -13.69 -0.80 -6.44
N ASP A 121 -14.12 -0.23 -7.57
CA ASP A 121 -13.76 1.13 -7.99
C ASP A 121 -14.40 2.15 -7.02
N VAL A 122 -15.64 1.91 -6.61
CA VAL A 122 -16.36 2.74 -5.63
C VAL A 122 -15.73 2.64 -4.25
N ASN A 123 -15.38 1.43 -3.79
CA ASN A 123 -14.69 1.20 -2.53
C ASN A 123 -13.34 1.94 -2.48
N THR A 124 -12.59 1.89 -3.57
CA THR A 124 -11.31 2.60 -3.71
C THR A 124 -11.52 4.12 -3.69
N ALA A 125 -12.53 4.63 -4.41
CA ALA A 125 -12.86 6.06 -4.40
C ALA A 125 -13.30 6.57 -3.02
N ILE A 126 -14.11 5.78 -2.29
CA ILE A 126 -14.51 6.06 -0.91
C ILE A 126 -13.28 6.15 0.00
N ARG A 127 -12.38 5.17 -0.07
CA ARG A 127 -11.14 5.16 0.72
C ARG A 127 -10.30 6.41 0.47
N VAL A 128 -10.03 6.76 -0.80
CA VAL A 128 -9.25 7.95 -1.16
C VAL A 128 -9.91 9.24 -0.65
N MET A 129 -11.23 9.34 -0.76
CA MET A 129 -11.99 10.48 -0.26
C MET A 129 -11.91 10.60 1.26
N LEU A 130 -12.08 9.48 1.97
CA LEU A 130 -12.00 9.43 3.43
C LEU A 130 -10.60 9.76 3.94
N ASP A 131 -9.55 9.15 3.37
CA ASP A 131 -8.16 9.44 3.76
C ASP A 131 -7.82 10.91 3.57
N SER A 132 -8.18 11.48 2.42
CA SER A 132 -8.01 12.90 2.11
C SER A 132 -8.75 13.80 3.10
N PHE A 133 -9.99 13.44 3.46
CA PHE A 133 -10.80 14.23 4.38
C PHE A 133 -10.30 14.14 5.82
N ILE A 134 -9.96 12.93 6.29
CA ILE A 134 -9.47 12.64 7.64
C ILE A 134 -8.13 13.34 7.90
N GLN A 135 -7.23 13.35 6.92
CA GLN A 135 -5.94 14.04 7.03
C GLN A 135 -6.09 15.56 7.20
N ALA A 136 -7.14 16.15 6.61
CA ALA A 136 -7.43 17.58 6.73
C ALA A 136 -8.07 17.97 8.08
N GLN A 137 -8.46 17.02 8.92
CA GLN A 137 -9.08 17.30 10.22
C GLN A 137 -8.05 17.50 11.35
N LYS A 138 -8.48 18.17 12.42
CA LYS A 138 -7.71 18.32 13.66
C LYS A 138 -7.32 16.94 14.23
N PHE A 139 -6.17 16.84 14.87
CA PHE A 139 -5.60 15.59 15.38
C PHE A 139 -6.58 14.74 16.22
N SER A 140 -7.30 15.35 17.17
CA SER A 140 -8.27 14.64 18.01
C SER A 140 -9.45 14.07 17.21
N VAL A 141 -9.90 14.82 16.19
CA VAL A 141 -10.99 14.41 15.28
C VAL A 141 -10.53 13.31 14.34
N ARG A 142 -9.31 13.44 13.80
CA ARG A 142 -8.67 12.44 12.93
C ARG A 142 -8.68 11.05 13.57
N LYS A 143 -8.28 10.92 14.83
CA LYS A 143 -8.30 9.63 15.55
C LYS A 143 -9.72 9.07 15.73
N SER A 144 -10.70 9.92 16.03
CA SER A 144 -12.10 9.50 16.18
C SER A 144 -12.68 9.01 14.85
N MET A 145 -12.47 9.78 13.78
CA MET A 145 -12.95 9.42 12.44
C MET A 145 -12.26 8.17 11.90
N GLN A 146 -10.95 8.00 12.12
CA GLN A 146 -10.24 6.79 11.70
C GLN A 146 -10.82 5.52 12.34
N ARG A 147 -11.20 5.56 13.63
CA ARG A 147 -11.81 4.41 14.30
C ARG A 147 -13.19 4.09 13.76
N GLN A 148 -13.99 5.10 13.46
CA GLN A 148 -15.37 4.91 13.00
C GLN A 148 -15.45 4.44 11.54
N PHE A 149 -14.55 4.94 10.69
CA PHE A 149 -14.49 4.58 9.27
C PHE A 149 -13.44 3.50 8.98
N GLU A 150 -12.90 2.82 10.01
CA GLU A 150 -11.92 1.74 9.87
C GLU A 150 -12.35 0.65 8.86
N PRO A 151 -13.62 0.19 8.82
CA PRO A 151 -14.07 -0.82 7.85
C PRO A 151 -13.90 -0.40 6.38
N TYR A 152 -14.03 0.90 6.08
CA TYR A 152 -13.88 1.43 4.72
C TYR A 152 -12.41 1.68 4.34
N LEU A 153 -11.51 1.79 5.33
CA LEU A 153 -10.10 2.06 5.14
C LEU A 153 -9.24 0.79 5.05
N SER A 154 -9.70 -0.33 5.61
CA SER A 154 -8.99 -1.61 5.62
C SER A 154 -9.21 -2.46 4.36
N GLN A 155 -10.26 -2.19 3.59
CA GLN A 155 -10.81 -3.09 2.56
C GLN A 155 -9.87 -3.40 1.36
N ASN A 156 -8.70 -2.76 1.24
CA ASN A 156 -7.74 -2.95 0.14
C ASN A 156 -6.29 -2.67 0.57
N ARG A 157 -5.90 -2.95 1.81
CA ARG A 157 -4.47 -2.92 2.14
C ARG A 157 -3.85 -4.21 1.63
N ASP A 158 -2.81 -4.10 0.81
CA ASP A 158 -1.94 -5.23 0.48
C ASP A 158 -1.16 -5.59 1.74
N TYR A 159 -1.82 -6.33 2.63
CA TYR A 159 -1.20 -6.89 3.82
C TYR A 159 -0.05 -7.83 3.45
N ASN A 160 -0.06 -8.36 2.22
CA ASN A 160 0.97 -9.25 1.70
C ASN A 160 2.37 -8.63 1.71
N GLU A 161 2.53 -7.37 1.30
CA GLU A 161 3.86 -6.72 1.35
C GLU A 161 4.33 -6.45 2.78
N LEU A 162 3.41 -6.04 3.67
CA LEU A 162 3.71 -5.81 5.08
C LEU A 162 4.09 -7.11 5.79
N LEU A 163 3.36 -8.19 5.53
CA LEU A 163 3.64 -9.53 6.06
C LEU A 163 4.93 -10.09 5.48
N LEU A 164 5.20 -9.87 4.19
CA LEU A 164 6.45 -10.26 3.54
C LEU A 164 7.65 -9.53 4.16
N HIS A 165 7.56 -8.21 4.34
CA HIS A 165 8.60 -7.44 5.00
C HIS A 165 8.82 -7.91 6.45
N ALA A 166 7.74 -8.16 7.20
CA ALA A 166 7.83 -8.70 8.55
C ALA A 166 8.54 -10.06 8.58
N LEU A 167 8.20 -10.96 7.66
CA LEU A 167 8.84 -12.26 7.50
C LEU A 167 10.32 -12.13 7.11
N GLN A 168 10.66 -11.22 6.19
CA GLN A 168 12.05 -10.94 5.82
C GLN A 168 12.88 -10.45 7.00
N VAL A 169 12.33 -9.58 7.85
CA VAL A 169 13.01 -9.15 9.09
C VAL A 169 13.21 -10.34 10.02
N LEU A 170 12.19 -11.16 10.26
CA LEU A 170 12.32 -12.35 11.11
C LEU A 170 13.38 -13.34 10.58
N THR A 171 13.46 -13.52 9.27
CA THR A 171 14.49 -14.38 8.65
C THR A 171 15.91 -13.83 8.82
N LYS A 172 16.07 -12.50 8.73
CA LYS A 172 17.36 -11.83 9.01
C LYS A 172 17.75 -11.95 10.48
N ASP A 173 16.80 -11.83 11.39
CA ASP A 173 17.03 -12.00 12.83
C ASP A 173 17.48 -13.45 13.13
N ALA A 174 16.81 -14.45 12.53
CA ALA A 174 17.18 -15.86 12.65
C ALA A 174 18.58 -16.14 12.08
N GLN A 175 18.91 -15.58 10.91
CA GLN A 175 20.24 -15.68 10.29
C GLN A 175 21.33 -15.09 11.18
N THR A 176 21.07 -13.93 11.78
CA THR A 176 22.00 -13.24 12.68
C THR A 176 22.24 -14.08 13.95
N TYR A 177 21.18 -14.64 14.53
CA TYR A 177 21.28 -15.53 15.69
C TYR A 177 22.12 -16.77 15.38
N HIS A 178 21.93 -17.39 14.21
CA HIS A 178 22.70 -18.55 13.79
C HIS A 178 24.19 -18.23 13.66
N GLN A 179 24.54 -17.10 13.04
CA GLN A 179 25.93 -16.65 12.86
C GLN A 179 26.64 -16.41 14.21
N LEU A 180 25.94 -15.78 15.17
CA LEU A 180 26.48 -15.56 16.52
C LEU A 180 26.71 -16.87 17.28
N ARG A 181 25.89 -17.89 17.03
CA ARG A 181 25.99 -19.20 17.68
C ARG A 181 27.08 -20.10 17.09
N THR A 182 27.30 -20.05 15.77
CA THR A 182 28.28 -20.91 15.07
C THR A 182 29.66 -20.28 14.93
N GLY A 183 29.81 -18.96 15.14
CA GLY A 183 31.12 -18.28 15.15
C GLY A 183 31.82 -18.20 13.78
N ASN A 184 31.26 -18.83 12.74
CA ASN A 184 31.74 -18.82 11.37
C ASN A 184 30.74 -18.10 10.46
N ARG A 185 31.19 -17.02 9.79
CA ARG A 185 30.36 -16.27 8.81
C ARG A 185 30.13 -17.01 7.50
N GLU A 186 30.87 -18.08 7.22
CA GLU A 186 30.96 -18.70 5.89
C GLU A 186 30.08 -19.94 5.68
N GLN A 187 29.44 -20.47 6.74
CA GLN A 187 28.49 -21.59 6.60
C GLN A 187 27.09 -21.13 6.97
N LEU A 188 26.41 -20.55 5.98
CA LEU A 188 24.97 -20.34 6.04
C LEU A 188 24.28 -21.70 5.85
N PRO A 189 23.29 -22.07 6.67
CA PRO A 189 22.53 -23.28 6.43
C PRO A 189 21.73 -23.18 5.12
N ASP A 190 21.60 -24.30 4.40
CA ASP A 190 20.84 -24.40 3.14
C ASP A 190 19.35 -24.06 3.31
N SER A 191 18.84 -24.09 4.55
CA SER A 191 17.48 -23.71 4.90
C SER A 191 17.42 -23.01 6.26
N LEU A 192 16.68 -21.90 6.34
CA LEU A 192 16.34 -21.22 7.60
C LEU A 192 14.90 -21.51 7.98
N GLU A 193 14.66 -21.77 9.26
CA GLU A 193 13.34 -22.03 9.82
C GLU A 193 12.89 -20.83 10.67
N VAL A 194 11.66 -20.36 10.46
CA VAL A 194 10.99 -19.32 11.26
C VAL A 194 9.67 -19.89 11.78
N HIS A 195 9.36 -19.68 13.06
CA HIS A 195 8.09 -20.17 13.62
C HIS A 195 6.91 -19.34 13.14
N VAL A 196 5.79 -20.01 12.83
CA VAL A 196 4.55 -19.33 12.42
C VAL A 196 4.02 -18.42 13.54
N GLU A 197 4.23 -18.79 14.81
CA GLU A 197 3.83 -17.97 15.96
C GLU A 197 4.51 -16.58 15.99
N ASP A 198 5.76 -16.49 15.52
CA ASP A 198 6.49 -15.22 15.46
C ASP A 198 5.92 -14.31 14.38
N LEU A 199 5.55 -14.89 13.23
CA LEU A 199 4.90 -14.15 12.15
C LEU A 199 3.48 -13.74 12.57
N GLU A 200 2.71 -14.61 13.22
CA GLU A 200 1.39 -14.28 13.78
C GLU A 200 1.48 -13.17 14.83
N GLY A 201 2.50 -13.20 15.69
CA GLY A 201 2.76 -12.15 16.68
C GLY A 201 2.94 -10.78 16.02
N ARG A 202 3.80 -10.70 15.00
CA ARG A 202 4.00 -9.48 14.20
C ARG A 202 2.76 -9.10 13.38
N ALA A 203 2.04 -10.07 12.83
CA ALA A 203 0.80 -9.85 12.09
C ALA A 203 -0.29 -9.23 12.96
N ARG A 204 -0.38 -9.63 14.24
CA ARG A 204 -1.31 -9.02 15.21
C ARG A 204 -1.01 -7.55 15.49
N GLU A 205 0.26 -7.13 15.43
CA GLU A 205 0.62 -5.71 15.52
C GLU A 205 0.07 -4.92 14.32
N TYR A 206 0.03 -5.56 13.15
CA TYR A 206 -0.61 -5.03 11.94
C TYR A 206 -2.13 -5.26 11.90
N LYS A 207 -2.72 -5.80 12.99
CA LYS A 207 -4.13 -6.21 13.10
C LYS A 207 -4.60 -7.18 12.00
N VAL A 208 -3.68 -7.98 11.49
CA VAL A 208 -3.97 -9.09 10.57
C VAL A 208 -4.14 -10.35 11.39
N TYR A 209 -5.32 -10.95 11.33
CA TYR A 209 -5.66 -12.16 12.09
C TYR A 209 -5.75 -13.40 11.21
N ASP A 210 -5.90 -13.23 9.89
CA ASP A 210 -5.92 -14.32 8.92
C ASP A 210 -4.72 -14.19 7.98
N LEU A 211 -3.87 -15.22 8.00
CA LEU A 211 -2.66 -15.32 7.18
C LEU A 211 -2.85 -16.33 6.04
N SER A 212 -4.03 -16.94 5.93
CA SER A 212 -4.32 -17.99 4.95
C SER A 212 -4.15 -17.49 3.52
N ASP A 213 -4.54 -16.24 3.26
CA ASP A 213 -4.42 -15.60 1.95
C ASP A 213 -2.96 -15.25 1.63
N PHE A 214 -2.15 -14.94 2.65
CA PHE A 214 -0.73 -14.64 2.50
C PHE A 214 0.07 -15.89 2.13
N TYR A 215 -0.17 -17.04 2.80
CA TYR A 215 0.53 -18.29 2.48
C TYR A 215 0.23 -18.83 1.08
N LYS A 216 -0.92 -18.46 0.50
CA LYS A 216 -1.31 -18.82 -0.87
C LYS A 216 -0.85 -17.80 -1.92
N SER A 217 -0.32 -16.65 -1.48
CA SER A 217 0.07 -15.57 -2.38
C SER A 217 1.36 -15.91 -3.15
N ALA A 218 1.45 -15.45 -4.40
CA ALA A 218 2.67 -15.60 -5.22
C ALA A 218 3.87 -14.90 -4.57
N SER A 219 3.64 -13.80 -3.84
CA SER A 219 4.67 -13.08 -3.09
C SER A 219 5.38 -13.95 -2.05
N PHE A 220 4.71 -14.96 -1.49
CA PHE A 220 5.30 -15.90 -0.53
C PHE A 220 6.19 -16.93 -1.23
N SER A 221 5.69 -17.57 -2.31
CA SER A 221 6.44 -18.58 -3.05
C SER A 221 7.62 -17.99 -3.84
N ASP A 222 7.46 -16.81 -4.45
CA ASP A 222 8.49 -16.18 -5.29
C ASP A 222 9.72 -15.76 -4.48
N ASN A 223 9.55 -15.54 -3.17
CA ASN A 223 10.65 -15.23 -2.25
C ASN A 223 11.32 -16.47 -1.64
N GLY A 224 10.98 -17.69 -2.10
CA GLY A 224 11.60 -18.94 -1.66
C GLY A 224 11.12 -19.44 -0.30
N PHE A 225 9.93 -19.02 0.14
CA PHE A 225 9.30 -19.49 1.37
C PHE A 225 8.36 -20.67 1.11
N GLU A 226 8.50 -21.72 1.92
CA GLU A 226 7.61 -22.87 1.97
C GLU A 226 6.99 -22.97 3.37
N LEU A 227 5.69 -23.25 3.44
CA LEU A 227 4.99 -23.50 4.69
C LEU A 227 4.98 -25.02 4.96
N ASP A 228 5.52 -25.41 6.11
CA ASP A 228 5.36 -26.77 6.64
C ASP A 228 4.22 -26.77 7.69
N GLU A 229 3.05 -27.24 7.28
CA GLU A 229 1.85 -27.30 8.12
C GLU A 229 1.98 -28.30 9.29
N GLU A 230 2.79 -29.35 9.15
CA GLU A 230 2.96 -30.37 10.20
C GLU A 230 3.85 -29.85 11.34
N ARG A 231 4.87 -29.06 11.00
CA ARG A 231 5.84 -28.51 11.96
C ARG A 231 5.53 -27.08 12.40
N LYS A 232 4.57 -26.40 11.77
CA LYS A 232 4.24 -24.97 11.98
C LYS A 232 5.47 -24.06 11.84
N VAL A 233 6.30 -24.34 10.84
CA VAL A 233 7.47 -23.55 10.51
C VAL A 233 7.40 -23.07 9.06
N ILE A 234 7.91 -21.87 8.84
CA ILE A 234 8.14 -21.29 7.52
C ILE A 234 9.60 -21.53 7.20
N ILE A 235 9.85 -22.30 6.15
CA ILE A 235 11.19 -22.66 5.69
C ILE A 235 11.55 -21.73 4.54
N ARG A 236 12.67 -21.03 4.66
CA ARG A 236 13.27 -20.30 3.55
C ARG A 236 14.39 -21.14 2.96
N ARG A 237 14.27 -21.51 1.69
CA ARG A 237 15.36 -22.12 0.91
C ARG A 237 16.12 -21.03 0.17
N PHE A 238 17.45 -21.14 0.16
CA PHE A 238 18.36 -20.24 -0.53
C PHE A 238 18.70 -20.72 -1.94
#